data_AF-A0A7Y3BDT4-F1
#
_entry.id   AF-A0A7Y3BDT4-F1
#
_cell.length_a   1.000
_cell.length_b   1.000
_cell.length_c   1.000
_cell.angle_alpha   90.00
_cell.angle_beta   90.00
_cell.angle_gamma   90.00
#
_symmetry.space_group_name_H-M   'P 1'
#
loop_
_entity.id
_entity.type
_entity.pdbx_description
1 polymer ?
#
loop_
_entity_poly.entity_id
_entity_poly.type
_entity_poly.pdbx_seq_one_letter_code
_entity_poly.pdbx_strand_id
1 'polypeptide(L)' 'TGAVDDWVYQRISETFVLDENMRKRLADLNPQASVRMANRLLEASERNYWQPDEETLAALQGAADDLEDRMEGIAAE' A
#
# COMPACT_ATOMS: atom_id res chain seq x y z
N THR A 1 1.06 -15.64 16.47
CA THR A 1 1.03 -14.58 15.43
C THR A 1 2.34 -14.69 14.65
N GLY A 2 2.36 -14.37 13.35
CA GLY A 2 3.51 -14.68 12.48
C GLY A 2 3.35 -15.96 11.64
N ALA A 3 2.11 -16.35 11.32
CA ALA A 3 1.81 -17.48 10.43
C ALA A 3 1.76 -17.09 8.95
N VAL A 4 2.17 -15.86 8.62
CA VAL A 4 2.16 -15.31 7.27
C VAL A 4 3.61 -15.09 6.89
N ASP A 5 4.02 -15.70 5.78
CA ASP A 5 5.37 -15.55 5.25
C ASP A 5 5.56 -14.19 4.58
N ASP A 6 6.79 -13.67 4.57
CA ASP A 6 7.15 -12.37 3.98
C ASP A 6 6.70 -12.23 2.52
N TRP A 7 6.79 -13.30 1.73
CA TRP A 7 6.42 -13.27 0.32
C TRP A 7 4.95 -12.92 0.11
N VAL A 8 4.08 -13.19 1.08
CA VAL A 8 2.65 -12.85 0.99
C VAL A 8 2.48 -11.33 1.02
N TYR A 9 3.14 -10.65 1.96
CA TYR A 9 3.13 -9.19 2.05
C TYR A 9 3.78 -8.55 0.83
N GLN A 10 4.91 -9.09 0.39
CA GLN A 10 5.59 -8.65 -0.84
C GLN A 10 4.63 -8.72 -2.02
N ARG A 11 3.96 -9.86 -2.23
CA ARG A 11 3.12 -10.06 -3.40
C ARG A 11 1.86 -9.20 -3.39
N ILE A 12 1.26 -8.99 -2.22
CA ILE A 12 0.13 -8.06 -2.05
C ILE A 12 0.57 -6.63 -2.39
N SER A 13 1.72 -6.20 -1.88
CA SER A 13 2.29 -4.88 -2.14
C SER A 13 2.52 -4.66 -3.63
N GLU A 14 3.25 -5.56 -4.29
CA GLU A 14 3.51 -5.52 -5.73
C GLU A 14 2.23 -5.47 -6.56
N THR A 15 1.26 -6.34 -6.25
CA THR A 15 0.10 -6.54 -7.10
C THR A 15 -0.92 -5.42 -6.97
N PHE A 16 -1.16 -4.92 -5.75
CA PHE A 16 -2.32 -4.06 -5.47
C PHE A 16 -1.96 -2.62 -5.15
N VAL A 17 -0.71 -2.34 -4.77
CA VAL A 17 -0.27 -1.00 -4.37
C VAL A 17 0.81 -0.47 -5.29
N LEU A 18 1.86 -1.24 -5.57
CA LEU A 18 3.00 -0.77 -6.37
C LEU A 18 2.73 -0.82 -7.88
N ASP A 19 1.88 -1.73 -8.35
CA ASP A 19 1.36 -1.65 -9.72
C ASP A 19 0.40 -0.46 -9.87
N GLU A 20 0.81 0.55 -10.64
CA GLU A 20 0.06 1.79 -10.81
C GLU A 20 -1.35 1.58 -11.39
N ASN A 21 -1.48 0.68 -12.38
CA ASN A 21 -2.76 0.42 -13.02
C ASN A 21 -3.75 -0.23 -12.05
N MET A 22 -3.28 -1.18 -11.24
CA MET A 22 -4.08 -1.82 -10.21
C MET A 22 -4.42 -0.83 -9.09
N ARG A 23 -3.43 -0.07 -8.61
CA ARG A 23 -3.63 0.96 -7.58
C ARG A 23 -4.71 1.95 -8.00
N LYS A 24 -4.62 2.47 -9.23
CA LYS A 24 -5.62 3.39 -9.80
C LYS A 24 -6.99 2.75 -9.87
N ARG A 25 -7.08 1.53 -10.39
CA ARG A 25 -8.35 0.78 -10.49
C ARG A 25 -8.99 0.56 -9.12
N LEU A 26 -8.23 0.17 -8.11
CA LEU A 26 -8.75 -0.04 -6.75
C LEU A 26 -9.20 1.28 -6.12
N ALA A 27 -8.42 2.35 -6.30
CA ALA A 27 -8.78 3.67 -5.81
C ALA A 27 -10.03 4.26 -6.49
N ASP A 28 -10.24 3.99 -7.79
CA ASP A 28 -11.49 4.33 -8.51
C ASP A 28 -12.71 3.61 -7.92
N LEU A 29 -12.54 2.33 -7.56
CA LEU A 29 -13.62 1.50 -7.04
C LEU A 29 -13.94 1.81 -5.57
N ASN A 30 -12.91 2.01 -4.74
CA ASN A 30 -13.05 2.33 -3.33
C ASN A 30 -11.76 3.00 -2.79
N PRO A 31 -11.71 4.34 -2.72
CA PRO A 31 -10.51 5.05 -2.25
C PRO A 31 -10.20 4.75 -0.78
N GLN A 32 -11.23 4.68 0.07
CA GLN A 32 -11.05 4.41 1.50
C GLN A 32 -10.47 3.01 1.76
N ALA A 33 -10.93 1.99 1.04
CA ALA A 33 -10.39 0.64 1.16
C ALA A 33 -8.94 0.55 0.64
N SER A 34 -8.61 1.34 -0.37
CA SER A 34 -7.27 1.36 -0.98
C SER A 34 -6.25 1.97 -0.03
N VAL A 35 -6.55 3.12 0.59
CA VAL A 35 -5.75 3.72 1.66
C VAL A 35 -5.55 2.74 2.82
N ARG A 36 -6.63 2.09 3.28
CA ARG A 36 -6.54 1.11 4.38
C ARG A 36 -5.65 -0.08 4.05
N MET A 37 -5.60 -0.52 2.79
CA MET A 37 -4.71 -1.60 2.37
C MET A 37 -3.25 -1.19 2.47
N ALA A 38 -2.89 -0.03 1.92
CA ALA A 38 -1.53 0.52 2.00
C ALA A 38 -1.09 0.70 3.46
N ASN A 39 -1.95 1.30 4.29
CA ASN A 39 -1.66 1.53 5.72
C ASN A 39 -1.48 0.21 6.49
N ARG A 40 -2.20 -0.85 6.11
CA ARG A 40 -2.03 -2.17 6.75
C ARG A 40 -0.71 -2.84 6.38
N LEU A 41 -0.20 -2.62 5.16
CA LEU A 41 1.11 -3.10 4.73
C LEU A 41 2.24 -2.34 5.45
N LEU A 42 2.11 -1.02 5.58
CA LEU A 42 3.03 -0.19 6.37
C LEU A 42 3.04 -0.61 7.84
N GLU A 43 1.87 -0.83 8.44
CA GLU A 43 1.75 -1.33 9.81
C GLU A 43 2.40 -2.71 9.99
N ALA A 44 2.35 -3.58 8.97
CA ALA A 44 3.04 -4.87 9.01
C ALA A 44 4.57 -4.70 9.09
N SER A 45 5.11 -3.68 8.40
CA SER A 45 6.52 -3.30 8.52
C SER A 45 6.85 -2.75 9.91
N GLU A 46 6.08 -1.76 10.39
CA GLU A 46 6.27 -1.12 11.71
C GLU A 46 6.21 -2.13 12.87
N ARG A 47 5.36 -3.15 12.75
CA ARG A 47 5.18 -4.20 13.76
C ARG A 47 6.13 -5.39 13.59
N ASN A 48 7.08 -5.33 12.66
CA ASN A 48 8.02 -6.41 12.36
C ASN A 48 7.33 -7.73 11.96
N TYR A 49 6.17 -7.66 11.32
CA TYR A 49 5.53 -8.83 10.68
C TYR A 49 6.05 -9.07 9.27
N TRP A 50 6.66 -8.05 8.67
CA TRP A 50 7.28 -8.08 7.36
C TRP A 50 8.46 -7.09 7.34
N GLN A 51 9.55 -7.43 6.66
CA GLN A 51 10.72 -6.54 6.51
C GLN A 51 11.04 -6.36 5.01
N PRO A 52 10.35 -5.45 4.30
CA PRO A 52 10.71 -5.11 2.93
C PRO A 52 12.09 -4.48 2.85
N ASP A 53 12.68 -4.47 1.65
CA ASP A 53 13.84 -3.63 1.39
C ASP A 53 13.47 -2.13 1.41
N GLU A 54 14.48 -1.28 1.51
CA GLU A 54 14.31 0.17 1.63
C GLU A 54 13.58 0.77 0.43
N GLU A 55 13.81 0.24 -0.78
CA GLU A 55 13.18 0.68 -2.02
C GLU A 55 11.67 0.39 -2.00
N THR A 56 11.31 -0.85 -1.64
CA THR A 56 9.91 -1.29 -1.52
C THR A 56 9.18 -0.50 -0.44
N LEU A 57 9.83 -0.26 0.71
CA LEU A 57 9.24 0.53 1.80
C LEU A 57 8.98 1.98 1.37
N ALA A 58 9.95 2.62 0.72
CA ALA A 58 9.81 3.98 0.22
C ALA A 58 8.72 4.08 -0.85
N ALA A 59 8.64 3.12 -1.77
CA ALA A 59 7.61 3.06 -2.80
C ALA A 59 6.20 2.86 -2.20
N LEU A 60 6.08 2.06 -1.14
CA LEU A 60 4.82 1.89 -0.41
C LEU A 60 4.38 3.16 0.31
N GLN A 61 5.32 3.90 0.92
CA GLN A 61 5.03 5.18 1.57
C GLN A 61 4.51 6.19 0.54
N GLY A 62 5.21 6.38 -0.59
CA GLY A 62 4.76 7.27 -1.65
C GLY A 62 3.41 6.86 -2.24
N ALA A 63 3.17 5.57 -2.43
CA ALA A 63 1.87 5.08 -2.91
C ALA A 63 0.74 5.27 -1.89
N ALA A 64 1.03 5.24 -0.59
CA ALA A 64 0.07 5.53 0.46
C ALA A 64 -0.29 7.03 0.47
N ASP A 65 0.71 7.91 0.39
CA ASP A 65 0.53 9.37 0.30
C ASP A 65 -0.33 9.74 -0.91
N ASP A 66 -0.02 9.19 -2.11
CA ASP A 66 -0.83 9.39 -3.33
C ASP A 66 -2.30 8.99 -3.12
N LEU A 67 -2.55 7.89 -2.41
CA LEU A 67 -3.89 7.39 -2.15
C LEU A 67 -4.63 8.27 -1.14
N GLU A 68 -3.93 8.81 -0.14
CA GLU A 68 -4.47 9.75 0.85
C GLU A 68 -4.82 11.09 0.20
N ASP A 69 -3.92 11.69 -0.57
CA ASP A 69 -4.17 12.92 -1.33
C ASP A 69 -5.39 12.79 -2.23
N ARG A 70 -5.52 11.63 -2.89
CA ARG A 70 -6.66 11.32 -3.74
C ARG A 70 -7.96 11.13 -2.95
N MET A 71 -7.90 10.50 -1.78
CA MET A 71 -9.06 10.30 -0.91
C MET A 71 -9.56 11.64 -0.32
N GLU A 72 -8.63 12.54 0.02
CA GLU A 72 -8.93 13.86 0.57
C GLU A 72 -9.34 14.89 -0.49
N GLY A 73 -9.13 14.56 -1.77
CA GLY A 73 -9.49 15.42 -2.90
C GLY A 73 -8.44 16.48 -3.24
N ILE A 74 -7.22 16.33 -2.72
CA ILE A 74 -6.07 17.21 -2.97
C ILE A 74 -5.46 16.93 -4.35
N ALA A 75 -5.51 15.68 -4.82
CA ALA A 75 -4.96 15.26 -6.10
C ALA A 75 -5.77 15.69 -7.35
N ALA A 76 -6.84 16.49 -7.18
CA ALA A 76 -7.73 16.93 -8.24
C ALA A 76 -7.59 18.44 -8.53
N GLU A 77 -6.37 18.90 -8.81
CA GLU A 77 -6.09 20.15 -9.54
C GLU A 77 -4.98 19.94 -10.59
#